data_AF-H3D5Z1-F1
#
_entry.id   AF-H3D5Z1-F1
#
_cell.length_a   1.000
_cell.length_b   1.000
_cell.length_c   1.000
_cell.angle_alpha   90.00
_cell.angle_beta   90.00
_cell.angle_gamma   90.00
#
_symmetry.space_group_name_H-M   'P 1'
#
loop_
_entity.id
_entity.type
_entity.pdbx_description
1 polymer ?
#
loop_
_entity_poly.entity_id
_entity_poly.type
_entity_poly.pdbx_seq_one_letter_code
_entity_poly.pdbx_strand_id
1 'polypeptide(L)'
;YERFGEQPGTTVFQTLIHILKGNIGTGLLSLPLAVKNAGLVLGPLSLLGMGIVAVHCMEVLVRCSHHLSAKLNRESLTYSEAVQYGMENVSWLRRHSYLGKQTVNLFLIITQLGFCCVYFVFLSDNIKQVVVEAANATTVTCQINHSNQTQILVPSFDSRIYMLFFLPAFILLVFTPSLRYLAPLSLVANVMMTISLALIYFYSVTHISYPIDLPAVGHLKDYPLFFGTAIFAFEGIGVVLPLENKMQKPESFFLVLYLGMGTVTLLYTSLGIIGYLCFGADIGGSITLNLPNCWLYQVVKLLYCFGIFITFALQFYVPAEILIPPAVARVSDTWKKPVDLLLRSLLVIFTCGLAILIPMLDLVISLVGSVSSSFLALIFPPLLQILTFHREGLSPLVLVKNVFISLIGFLGFVFGTYVSVHQIIARSSHAPRDLSYGV
;
A
#
# COMPACT_ATOMS: atom_id res chain seq x y z
N TYR A 1 1.16 18.33 21.36
CA TYR A 1 1.16 19.60 20.61
C TYR A 1 2.48 20.33 20.85
N GLU A 2 3.49 20.02 20.05
CA GLU A 2 4.63 20.93 19.90
C GLU A 2 4.23 22.01 18.90
N ARG A 3 4.41 23.28 19.27
CA ARG A 3 4.31 24.42 18.37
C ARG A 3 5.21 24.17 17.16
N PHE A 4 4.64 24.32 15.97
CA PHE A 4 5.33 24.45 14.70
C PHE A 4 6.25 25.69 14.74
N GLY A 5 7.44 25.54 15.34
CA GLY A 5 8.56 26.41 15.06
C GLY A 5 9.14 25.97 13.71
N GLU A 6 8.94 26.82 12.70
CA GLU A 6 9.75 26.98 11.49
C GLU A 6 10.71 25.83 11.16
N GLN A 7 10.17 24.69 10.74
CA GLN A 7 10.95 23.85 9.83
C GLN A 7 10.82 24.51 8.45
N PRO A 8 11.93 24.76 7.73
CA PRO A 8 11.83 25.21 6.36
C PRO A 8 11.00 24.16 5.60
N GLY A 9 10.01 24.64 4.82
CA GLY A 9 9.18 23.76 4.01
C GLY A 9 10.02 22.80 3.18
N THR A 10 9.43 21.70 2.74
CA THR A 10 10.13 20.74 1.88
C THR A 10 10.47 21.35 0.52
N THR A 11 11.70 21.09 0.04
CA THR A 11 12.10 21.50 -1.32
C THR A 11 11.42 20.62 -2.37
N VAL A 12 11.33 21.10 -3.60
CA VAL A 12 10.78 20.36 -4.76
C VAL A 12 11.35 18.94 -4.86
N PHE A 13 12.67 18.78 -4.69
CA PHE A 13 13.34 17.48 -4.74
C PHE A 13 13.02 16.60 -3.52
N GLN A 14 12.95 17.19 -2.32
CA GLN A 14 12.53 16.46 -1.13
C GLN A 14 11.09 15.97 -1.25
N THR A 15 10.17 16.80 -1.74
CA THR A 15 8.78 16.42 -1.98
C THR A 15 8.69 15.30 -3.02
N LEU A 16 9.48 15.36 -4.10
CA LEU A 16 9.57 14.29 -5.09
C LEU A 16 9.96 12.96 -4.43
N ILE A 17 11.04 12.97 -3.63
CA ILE A 17 11.47 11.78 -2.88
C ILE A 17 10.36 11.27 -1.95
N HIS A 18 9.63 12.17 -1.27
CA HIS A 18 8.53 11.78 -0.41
C HIS A 18 7.36 11.16 -1.18
N ILE A 19 7.02 11.64 -2.37
CA ILE A 19 6.01 11.01 -3.25
C ILE A 19 6.47 9.62 -3.68
N LEU A 20 7.71 9.49 -4.16
CA LEU A 20 8.27 8.20 -4.57
C LEU A 20 8.24 7.21 -3.42
N LYS A 21 8.76 7.61 -2.25
CA LYS A 21 8.76 6.79 -1.04
C LYS A 21 7.35 6.42 -0.57
N GLY A 22 6.39 7.35 -0.67
CA GLY A 22 5.01 7.12 -0.26
C GLY A 22 4.29 6.06 -1.08
N ASN A 23 4.76 5.80 -2.32
CA ASN A 23 4.19 4.78 -3.20
C ASN A 23 5.05 3.50 -3.22
N ILE A 24 6.38 3.60 -3.16
CA ILE A 24 7.28 2.43 -3.20
C ILE A 24 7.21 1.65 -1.88
N GLY A 25 6.45 0.55 -1.89
CA GLY A 25 6.32 -0.40 -0.77
C GLY A 25 6.05 -1.84 -1.25
N THR A 26 5.39 -2.64 -0.42
CA THR A 26 5.06 -4.05 -0.75
C THR A 26 4.15 -4.20 -1.98
N GLY A 27 3.35 -3.17 -2.31
CA GLY A 27 2.49 -3.18 -3.49
C GLY A 27 3.27 -3.38 -4.78
N LEU A 28 4.41 -2.69 -4.92
CA LEU A 28 5.33 -2.82 -6.06
C LEU A 28 5.81 -4.26 -6.25
N LEU A 29 6.18 -4.94 -5.16
CA LEU A 29 6.73 -6.30 -5.21
C LEU A 29 5.69 -7.35 -5.65
N SER A 30 4.40 -7.01 -5.58
CA SER A 30 3.28 -7.88 -5.94
C SER A 30 2.77 -7.64 -7.37
N LEU A 31 3.23 -6.57 -8.03
CA LEU A 31 2.82 -6.24 -9.40
C LEU A 31 3.18 -7.31 -10.45
N PRO A 32 4.30 -8.04 -10.35
CA PRO A 32 4.56 -9.16 -11.25
C PRO A 32 3.46 -10.23 -11.21
N LEU A 33 2.96 -10.58 -10.01
CA LEU A 33 1.82 -11.47 -9.85
C LEU A 33 0.53 -10.84 -10.41
N ALA A 34 0.35 -9.53 -10.22
CA ALA A 34 -0.77 -8.83 -10.83
C ALA A 34 -0.72 -8.95 -12.37
N VAL A 35 0.44 -8.73 -12.98
CA VAL A 35 0.63 -8.89 -14.44
C VAL A 35 0.37 -10.33 -14.88
N LYS A 36 0.76 -11.34 -14.09
CA LYS A 36 0.37 -12.74 -14.34
C LYS A 36 -1.15 -12.91 -14.39
N ASN A 37 -1.89 -12.30 -13.46
CA ASN A 37 -3.36 -12.41 -13.41
C ASN A 37 -4.05 -11.73 -14.61
N ALA A 38 -3.48 -10.64 -15.14
CA ALA A 38 -4.04 -9.92 -16.29
C ALA A 38 -3.49 -10.35 -17.66
N GLY A 39 -2.29 -10.94 -17.72
CA GLY A 39 -1.56 -11.30 -18.93
C GLY A 39 -0.45 -10.31 -19.30
N LEU A 40 0.50 -10.78 -20.12
CA LEU A 40 1.74 -10.06 -20.44
C LEU A 40 1.51 -8.75 -21.23
N VAL A 41 0.41 -8.64 -21.98
CA VAL A 41 0.06 -7.44 -22.76
C VAL A 41 -1.00 -6.60 -22.04
N LEU A 42 -2.09 -7.24 -21.59
CA LEU A 42 -3.19 -6.53 -20.93
C LEU A 42 -2.75 -5.94 -19.58
N GLY A 43 -1.94 -6.67 -18.80
CA GLY A 43 -1.46 -6.21 -17.49
C GLY A 43 -0.73 -4.86 -17.55
N PRO A 44 0.34 -4.74 -18.34
CA PRO A 44 1.08 -3.47 -18.47
C PRO A 44 0.23 -2.32 -19.01
N LEU A 45 -0.61 -2.56 -20.02
CA LEU A 45 -1.51 -1.53 -20.56
C LEU A 45 -2.49 -1.05 -19.49
N SER A 46 -3.05 -1.97 -18.70
CA SER A 46 -3.93 -1.61 -17.60
C SER A 46 -3.18 -0.93 -16.44
N LEU A 47 -1.92 -1.27 -16.15
CA LEU A 47 -1.10 -0.55 -15.16
C LEU A 47 -0.84 0.89 -15.59
N LEU A 48 -0.51 1.12 -16.86
CA LEU A 48 -0.36 2.47 -17.42
C LEU A 48 -1.68 3.25 -17.32
N GLY A 49 -2.81 2.62 -17.70
CA GLY A 49 -4.12 3.22 -17.60
C GLY A 49 -4.50 3.60 -16.17
N MET A 50 -4.30 2.69 -15.20
CA MET A 50 -4.56 2.97 -13.78
C MET A 50 -3.63 4.02 -13.22
N GLY A 51 -2.35 4.05 -13.61
CA GLY A 51 -1.42 5.12 -13.24
C GLY A 51 -1.91 6.50 -13.70
N ILE A 52 -2.35 6.62 -14.96
CA ILE A 52 -2.91 7.88 -15.51
C ILE A 52 -4.16 8.30 -14.71
N VAL A 53 -5.08 7.36 -14.46
CA VAL A 53 -6.31 7.65 -13.70
C VAL A 53 -5.99 8.04 -12.26
N ALA A 54 -5.04 7.38 -11.59
CA ALA A 54 -4.63 7.68 -10.22
C ALA A 54 -4.03 9.09 -10.13
N VAL A 55 -3.10 9.44 -11.04
CA VAL A 55 -2.52 10.78 -11.12
C VAL A 55 -3.59 11.84 -11.34
N HIS A 56 -4.52 11.57 -12.26
CA HIS A 56 -5.62 12.48 -12.52
C HIS A 56 -6.50 12.69 -11.28
N CYS A 57 -6.81 11.65 -10.53
CA CYS A 57 -7.60 11.76 -9.30
C CYS A 57 -6.86 12.52 -8.19
N MET A 58 -5.54 12.32 -8.06
CA MET A 58 -4.71 13.12 -7.15
C MET A 58 -4.69 14.60 -7.53
N GLU A 59 -4.55 14.92 -8.83
CA GLU A 59 -4.62 16.29 -9.34
C GLU A 59 -5.99 16.92 -9.05
N VAL A 60 -7.07 16.20 -9.32
CA VAL A 60 -8.44 16.64 -9.03
C VAL A 60 -8.61 16.95 -7.54
N LEU A 61 -8.10 16.09 -6.66
CA LEU A 61 -8.17 16.31 -5.22
C LEU A 61 -7.47 17.60 -4.80
N VAL A 62 -6.24 17.85 -5.29
CA VAL A 62 -5.48 19.07 -4.99
C VAL A 62 -6.22 20.31 -5.48
N ARG A 63 -6.73 20.29 -6.73
CA ARG A 63 -7.50 21.42 -7.28
C ARG A 63 -8.76 21.73 -6.48
N CYS A 64 -9.49 20.70 -6.04
CA CYS A 64 -10.67 20.89 -5.20
C CYS A 64 -10.29 21.46 -3.83
N SER A 65 -9.19 20.97 -3.24
CA SER A 65 -8.64 21.49 -1.98
C SER A 65 -8.29 22.97 -2.10
N HIS A 66 -7.55 23.38 -3.14
CA HIS A 66 -7.18 24.78 -3.39
C HIS A 66 -8.40 25.68 -3.52
N HIS A 67 -9.37 25.26 -4.33
CA HIS A 67 -10.59 26.03 -4.55
C HIS A 67 -11.39 26.22 -3.25
N LEU A 68 -11.58 25.14 -2.48
CA LEU A 68 -12.29 25.20 -1.20
C LEU A 68 -11.51 25.99 -0.14
N SER A 69 -10.19 25.86 -0.09
CA SER A 69 -9.33 26.59 0.85
C SER A 69 -9.39 28.10 0.60
N ALA A 70 -9.35 28.52 -0.66
CA ALA A 70 -9.52 29.92 -1.06
C ALA A 70 -10.91 30.46 -0.70
N LYS A 71 -11.96 29.68 -0.97
CA LYS A 71 -13.35 30.06 -0.66
C LYS A 71 -13.63 30.19 0.85
N LEU A 72 -12.96 29.38 1.67
CA LEU A 72 -13.13 29.35 3.13
C LEU A 72 -12.11 30.23 3.88
N ASN A 73 -11.19 30.88 3.15
CA ASN A 73 -10.08 31.65 3.70
C ASN A 73 -9.25 30.86 4.74
N ARG A 74 -8.90 29.62 4.39
CA ARG A 74 -8.02 28.74 5.18
C ARG A 74 -6.70 28.51 4.44
N GLU A 75 -5.62 28.29 5.19
CA GLU A 75 -4.30 28.02 4.62
C GLU A 75 -4.22 26.66 3.93
N SER A 76 -4.84 25.62 4.51
CA SER A 76 -4.86 24.28 3.92
C SER A 76 -6.03 23.44 4.41
N LEU A 77 -6.34 22.38 3.66
CA LEU A 77 -7.36 21.39 4.00
C LEU A 77 -6.77 19.98 4.00
N THR A 78 -7.25 19.16 4.93
CA THR A 78 -7.04 17.70 4.87
C THR A 78 -8.01 17.06 3.88
N TYR A 79 -7.74 15.82 3.46
CA TYR A 79 -8.61 15.13 2.50
C TYR A 79 -10.06 14.99 3.01
N SER A 80 -10.23 14.60 4.27
CA SER A 80 -11.57 14.45 4.85
C SER A 80 -12.29 15.78 5.05
N GLU A 81 -11.56 16.88 5.27
CA GLU A 81 -12.13 18.24 5.29
C GLU A 81 -12.51 18.74 3.91
N ALA A 82 -11.69 18.47 2.88
CA ALA A 82 -12.05 18.81 1.50
C ALA A 82 -13.39 18.18 1.11
N VAL A 83 -13.62 16.92 1.47
CA VAL A 83 -14.92 16.25 1.26
C VAL A 83 -16.04 16.87 2.08
N GLN A 84 -15.80 17.19 3.36
CA GLN A 84 -16.79 17.87 4.20
C GLN A 84 -17.27 19.17 3.54
N TYR A 85 -16.34 20.06 3.20
CA TYR A 85 -16.67 21.37 2.66
C TYR A 85 -17.19 21.29 1.22
N GLY A 86 -16.74 20.31 0.42
CA GLY A 86 -17.33 20.01 -0.87
C GLY A 86 -18.81 19.65 -0.76
N MET A 87 -19.19 18.82 0.22
CA MET A 87 -20.59 18.47 0.48
C MET A 87 -21.43 19.66 0.98
N GLU A 88 -20.83 20.60 1.71
CA GLU A 88 -21.53 21.80 2.21
C GLU A 88 -21.95 22.77 1.07
N ASN A 89 -21.31 22.69 -0.10
CA ASN A 89 -21.71 23.47 -1.27
C ASN A 89 -23.10 23.07 -1.81
N VAL A 90 -23.54 21.83 -1.58
CA VAL A 90 -24.82 21.30 -2.06
C VAL A 90 -25.86 21.31 -0.93
N SER A 91 -27.00 21.98 -1.14
CA SER A 91 -28.00 22.25 -0.10
C SER A 91 -28.52 21.00 0.60
N TRP A 92 -28.77 19.91 -0.14
CA TRP A 92 -29.25 18.65 0.43
C TRP A 92 -28.14 17.84 1.14
N LEU A 93 -26.88 17.90 0.66
CA LEU A 93 -25.76 17.21 1.30
C LEU A 93 -25.20 17.96 2.50
N ARG A 94 -25.46 19.27 2.62
CA ARG A 94 -24.94 20.11 3.72
C ARG A 94 -25.25 19.57 5.11
N ARG A 95 -26.42 18.95 5.32
CA ARG A 95 -26.79 18.34 6.61
C ARG A 95 -25.96 17.09 6.93
N HIS A 96 -25.41 16.43 5.91
CA HIS A 96 -24.66 15.18 6.01
C HIS A 96 -23.15 15.38 5.77
N SER A 97 -22.65 16.62 5.68
CA SER A 97 -21.23 16.89 5.36
C SER A 97 -20.27 16.23 6.36
N TYR A 98 -20.63 16.24 7.65
CA TYR A 98 -19.85 15.59 8.70
C TYR A 98 -19.76 14.07 8.51
N LEU A 99 -20.82 13.42 7.99
CA LEU A 99 -20.76 12.00 7.64
C LEU A 99 -19.73 11.75 6.54
N GLY A 100 -19.66 12.62 5.52
CA GLY A 100 -18.62 12.53 4.48
C GLY A 100 -17.20 12.58 5.05
N LYS A 101 -16.94 13.51 5.98
CA LYS A 101 -15.66 13.57 6.71
C LYS A 101 -15.36 12.25 7.43
N GLN A 102 -16.33 11.72 8.15
CA GLN A 102 -16.18 10.45 8.87
C GLN A 102 -15.96 9.27 7.93
N THR A 103 -16.64 9.23 6.79
CA THR A 103 -16.46 8.20 5.76
C THR A 103 -15.04 8.22 5.21
N VAL A 104 -14.51 9.37 4.78
CA VAL A 104 -13.13 9.46 4.27
C VAL A 104 -12.12 9.05 5.34
N ASN A 105 -12.30 9.52 6.58
CA ASN A 105 -11.43 9.12 7.70
C ASN A 105 -11.49 7.60 7.95
N LEU A 106 -12.68 6.99 7.91
CA LEU A 106 -12.85 5.55 8.06
C LEU A 106 -12.11 4.78 6.97
N PHE A 107 -12.25 5.18 5.70
CA PHE A 107 -11.55 4.54 4.58
C PHE A 107 -10.04 4.75 4.64
N LEU A 108 -9.57 5.92 5.08
CA LEU A 108 -8.14 6.14 5.37
C LEU A 108 -7.67 5.17 6.45
N ILE A 109 -8.37 5.06 7.58
CA ILE A 109 -8.04 4.12 8.66
C ILE A 109 -7.97 2.68 8.15
N ILE A 110 -9.00 2.23 7.43
CA ILE A 110 -9.08 0.86 6.89
C ILE A 110 -7.89 0.60 5.96
N THR A 111 -7.56 1.53 5.07
CA THR A 111 -6.44 1.39 4.12
C THR A 111 -5.11 1.27 4.86
N GLN A 112 -4.85 2.14 5.84
CA GLN A 112 -3.58 2.14 6.56
C GLN A 112 -3.40 0.94 7.48
N LEU A 113 -4.45 0.53 8.17
CA LEU A 113 -4.43 -0.72 8.94
C LEU A 113 -4.32 -1.94 8.02
N GLY A 114 -4.90 -1.89 6.82
CA GLY A 114 -4.71 -2.88 5.77
C GLY A 114 -3.26 -2.99 5.31
N PHE A 115 -2.56 -1.87 5.11
CA PHE A 115 -1.13 -1.87 4.77
C PHE A 115 -0.28 -2.45 5.90
N CYS A 116 -0.58 -2.09 7.16
CA CYS A 116 0.04 -2.70 8.33
C CYS A 116 -0.16 -4.22 8.37
N CYS A 117 -1.36 -4.71 8.04
CA CYS A 117 -1.64 -6.14 7.92
C CYS A 117 -0.77 -6.80 6.83
N VAL A 118 -0.68 -6.21 5.63
CA VAL A 118 0.18 -6.69 4.54
C VAL A 118 1.64 -6.75 4.98
N TYR A 119 2.12 -5.78 5.76
CA TYR A 119 3.50 -5.76 6.25
C TYR A 119 3.79 -6.90 7.23
N PHE A 120 2.84 -7.27 8.09
CA PHE A 120 2.97 -8.46 8.94
C PHE A 120 3.13 -9.73 8.10
N VAL A 121 2.25 -9.94 7.12
CA VAL A 121 2.29 -11.11 6.24
C VAL A 121 3.60 -11.15 5.45
N PHE A 122 3.96 -10.03 4.80
CA PHE A 122 5.20 -9.91 4.04
C PHE A 122 6.45 -10.20 4.88
N LEU A 123 6.55 -9.61 6.07
CA LEU A 123 7.69 -9.83 6.95
C LEU A 123 7.76 -11.29 7.39
N SER A 124 6.62 -11.89 7.75
CA SER A 124 6.57 -13.28 8.19
C SER A 124 7.00 -14.27 7.11
N ASP A 125 6.52 -14.10 5.86
CA ASP A 125 6.83 -15.01 4.76
C ASP A 125 8.30 -14.92 4.34
N ASN A 126 8.83 -13.71 4.21
CA ASN A 126 10.23 -13.52 3.83
C ASN A 126 11.18 -14.00 4.93
N ILE A 127 10.89 -13.73 6.21
CA ILE A 127 11.75 -14.20 7.32
C ILE A 127 11.66 -15.72 7.48
N LYS A 128 10.47 -16.30 7.35
CA LYS A 128 10.30 -17.76 7.35
C LYS A 128 11.18 -18.39 6.29
N GLN A 129 11.15 -17.86 5.06
CA GLN A 129 11.96 -18.36 3.97
C GLN A 129 13.47 -18.26 4.28
N VAL A 130 13.94 -17.10 4.78
CA VAL A 130 15.34 -16.89 5.17
C VAL A 130 15.78 -17.89 6.25
N VAL A 131 14.96 -18.11 7.29
CA VAL A 131 15.28 -19.01 8.41
C VAL A 131 15.33 -20.47 7.97
N VAL A 132 14.34 -20.93 7.21
CA VAL A 132 14.29 -22.31 6.69
C VAL A 132 15.48 -22.57 5.76
N GLU A 133 15.82 -21.62 4.90
CA GLU A 133 16.90 -21.78 3.93
C GLU A 133 18.28 -21.67 4.59
N ALA A 134 18.45 -20.79 5.59
CA ALA A 134 19.66 -20.73 6.40
C ALA A 134 19.93 -22.04 7.17
N ALA A 135 18.87 -22.70 7.65
CA ALA A 135 18.97 -24.01 8.32
C ALA A 135 19.34 -25.15 7.36
N ASN A 136 18.93 -25.06 6.08
CA ASN A 136 19.16 -26.08 5.05
C ASN A 136 20.47 -25.88 4.25
N ALA A 137 21.45 -25.19 4.85
CA ALA A 137 22.76 -24.85 4.28
C ALA A 137 22.68 -24.00 2.99
N THR A 138 22.44 -22.70 3.15
CA THR A 138 22.60 -21.68 2.10
C THR A 138 23.91 -21.81 1.34
N THR A 139 23.86 -21.90 0.01
CA THR A 139 25.04 -21.96 -0.84
C THR A 139 25.61 -20.57 -1.12
N VAL A 140 26.93 -20.48 -1.30
CA VAL A 140 27.60 -19.24 -1.75
C VAL A 140 27.33 -18.98 -3.23
N THR A 141 27.14 -20.03 -4.03
CA THR A 141 26.85 -19.94 -5.45
C THR A 141 25.36 -19.64 -5.69
N CYS A 142 25.07 -18.55 -6.41
CA CYS A 142 23.72 -18.16 -6.83
C CYS A 142 23.30 -18.82 -8.15
N GLN A 143 23.67 -20.09 -8.37
CA GLN A 143 23.22 -20.86 -9.53
C GLN A 143 22.05 -21.76 -9.13
N ILE A 144 21.00 -21.76 -9.94
CA ILE A 144 19.85 -22.67 -9.77
C ILE A 144 20.31 -24.07 -10.18
N ASN A 145 20.81 -24.86 -9.22
CA ASN A 145 21.01 -26.28 -9.43
C ASN A 145 19.70 -26.99 -9.08
N HIS A 146 18.99 -27.46 -10.11
CA HIS A 146 17.79 -28.29 -9.98
C HIS A 146 18.07 -29.71 -9.45
N SER A 147 19.33 -30.05 -9.17
CA SER A 147 19.76 -31.39 -8.77
C SER A 147 20.19 -31.42 -7.30
N ASN A 148 19.45 -32.23 -6.54
CA ASN A 148 19.71 -32.72 -5.18
C ASN A 148 19.46 -31.73 -4.04
N GLN A 149 18.20 -31.37 -3.82
CA GLN A 149 17.77 -30.94 -2.49
C GLN A 149 17.79 -32.16 -1.55
N THR A 150 18.81 -32.27 -0.70
CA THR A 150 18.68 -33.00 0.57
C THR A 150 17.69 -32.21 1.42
N GLN A 151 16.40 -32.53 1.32
CA GLN A 151 15.38 -31.93 2.16
C GLN A 151 15.54 -32.43 3.58
N ILE A 152 16.37 -31.74 4.37
CA ILE A 152 16.23 -31.78 5.82
C ILE A 152 14.88 -31.13 6.09
N LEU A 153 13.93 -31.94 6.57
CA LEU A 153 12.59 -31.52 6.96
C LEU A 153 12.71 -30.67 8.24
N VAL A 154 13.18 -29.43 8.12
CA VAL A 154 13.05 -28.46 9.22
C VAL A 154 11.55 -28.23 9.37
N PRO A 155 10.97 -28.40 10.57
CA PRO A 155 9.55 -28.14 10.80
C PRO A 155 9.25 -26.70 10.40
N SER A 156 8.65 -26.50 9.24
CA SER A 156 8.28 -25.17 8.81
C SER A 156 7.08 -24.75 9.66
N PHE A 157 7.34 -23.96 10.69
CA PHE A 157 6.27 -23.37 11.48
C PHE A 157 5.33 -22.56 10.56
N ASP A 158 4.04 -22.55 10.91
CA ASP A 158 3.06 -21.73 10.19
C ASP A 158 3.53 -20.26 10.20
N SER A 159 3.34 -19.56 9.08
CA SER A 159 3.64 -18.12 8.92
C SER A 159 3.12 -17.28 10.09
N ARG A 160 1.97 -17.70 10.66
CA ARG A 160 1.31 -17.12 11.84
C ARG A 160 2.22 -17.02 13.07
N ILE A 161 3.10 -18.00 13.31
CA ILE A 161 4.00 -17.99 14.47
C ILE A 161 5.06 -16.89 14.32
N TYR A 162 5.57 -16.70 13.11
CA TYR A 162 6.49 -15.59 12.81
C TYR A 162 5.80 -14.23 12.99
N MET A 163 4.53 -14.09 12.62
CA MET A 163 3.77 -12.85 12.87
C MET A 163 3.66 -12.54 14.37
N LEU A 164 3.35 -13.55 15.21
CA LEU A 164 3.31 -13.40 16.66
C LEU A 164 4.68 -13.09 17.26
N PHE A 165 5.76 -13.66 16.72
CA PHE A 165 7.11 -13.38 17.16
C PHE A 165 7.52 -11.91 16.93
N PHE A 166 7.13 -11.32 15.79
CA PHE A 166 7.42 -9.91 15.49
C PHE A 166 6.46 -8.92 16.16
N LEU A 167 5.31 -9.36 16.68
CA LEU A 167 4.30 -8.50 17.30
C LEU A 167 4.87 -7.59 18.41
N PRO A 168 5.67 -8.08 19.40
CA PRO A 168 6.26 -7.22 20.42
C PRO A 168 7.17 -6.14 19.84
N ALA A 169 7.91 -6.45 18.77
CA ALA A 169 8.79 -5.49 18.11
C ALA A 169 8.01 -4.37 17.42
N PHE A 170 6.90 -4.69 16.75
CA PHE A 170 6.01 -3.68 16.15
C PHE A 170 5.32 -2.80 17.20
N ILE A 171 4.89 -3.38 18.33
CA ILE A 171 4.30 -2.62 19.44
C ILE A 171 5.32 -1.62 19.97
N LEU A 172 6.55 -2.07 20.23
CA LEU A 172 7.64 -1.21 20.70
C LEU A 172 7.95 -0.10 19.70
N LEU A 173 7.95 -0.41 18.39
CA LEU A 173 8.21 0.56 17.34
C LEU A 173 7.16 1.69 17.34
N VAL A 174 5.89 1.33 17.47
CA VAL A 174 4.75 2.28 17.44
C VAL A 174 4.67 3.16 18.70
N PHE A 175 5.30 2.75 19.80
CA PHE A 175 5.43 3.59 21.00
C PHE A 175 6.29 4.82 20.78
N THR A 176 7.05 4.88 19.68
CA THR A 176 7.81 6.07 19.30
C THR A 176 6.83 7.21 18.97
N PRO A 177 6.71 8.25 19.83
CA PRO A 177 5.62 9.23 19.71
C PRO A 177 5.87 10.25 18.59
N SER A 178 7.13 10.41 18.17
CA SER A 178 7.55 11.44 17.23
C SER A 178 8.22 10.85 16.01
N LEU A 179 7.68 11.17 14.83
CA LEU A 179 8.27 10.85 13.53
C LEU A 179 9.69 11.40 13.38
N ARG A 180 10.10 12.40 14.17
CA ARG A 180 11.46 12.96 14.14
C ARG A 180 12.53 11.92 14.48
N TYR A 181 12.27 11.06 15.47
CA TYR A 181 13.21 9.98 15.83
C TYR A 181 13.25 8.87 14.78
N LEU A 182 12.13 8.65 14.09
CA LEU A 182 12.04 7.68 12.99
C LEU A 182 12.63 8.21 11.67
N ALA A 183 12.81 9.52 11.51
CA ALA A 183 13.29 10.11 10.27
C ALA A 183 14.68 9.60 9.80
N PRO A 184 15.76 9.61 10.63
CA PRO A 184 17.07 9.10 10.20
C PRO A 184 17.04 7.59 9.96
N LEU A 185 16.34 6.84 10.81
CA LEU A 185 16.16 5.39 10.66
C LEU A 185 15.41 5.05 9.37
N SER A 186 14.38 5.82 9.06
CA SER A 186 13.62 5.69 7.84
C SER A 186 14.44 6.03 6.61
N LEU A 187 15.34 7.03 6.68
CA LEU A 187 16.27 7.32 5.57
C LEU A 187 17.14 6.10 5.24
N VAL A 188 17.75 5.49 6.26
CA VAL A 188 18.56 4.27 6.11
C VAL A 188 17.71 3.13 5.53
N ALA A 189 16.50 2.91 6.07
CA ALA A 189 15.55 1.93 5.56
C ALA A 189 15.24 2.11 4.06
N ASN A 190 14.99 3.36 3.60
CA ASN A 190 14.69 3.59 2.18
C ASN A 190 15.91 3.32 1.29
N VAL A 191 17.12 3.65 1.74
CA VAL A 191 18.36 3.34 1.01
C VAL A 191 18.52 1.83 0.89
N MET A 192 18.33 1.09 1.98
CA MET A 192 18.38 -0.38 1.99
C MET A 192 17.34 -1.01 1.07
N MET A 193 16.10 -0.50 1.08
CA MET A 193 15.04 -0.93 0.17
C MET A 193 15.37 -0.63 -1.30
N THR A 194 15.96 0.53 -1.57
CA THR A 194 16.36 0.93 -2.93
C THR A 194 17.45 0.00 -3.46
N ILE A 195 18.47 -0.29 -2.65
CA ILE A 195 19.53 -1.25 -3.00
C ILE A 195 18.93 -2.65 -3.25
N SER A 196 18.05 -3.09 -2.36
CA SER A 196 17.37 -4.39 -2.47
C SER A 196 16.54 -4.47 -3.76
N LEU A 197 15.77 -3.43 -4.07
CA LEU A 197 14.97 -3.34 -5.28
C LEU A 197 15.86 -3.34 -6.54
N ALA A 198 16.97 -2.62 -6.53
CA ALA A 198 17.93 -2.61 -7.64
C ALA A 198 18.52 -4.01 -7.91
N LEU A 199 18.85 -4.77 -6.86
CA LEU A 199 19.36 -6.14 -6.98
C LEU A 199 18.28 -7.12 -7.47
N ILE A 200 17.04 -6.97 -7.00
CA ILE A 200 15.89 -7.74 -7.52
C ILE A 200 15.71 -7.47 -9.01
N TYR A 201 15.78 -6.20 -9.41
CA TYR A 201 15.64 -5.80 -10.80
C TYR A 201 16.77 -6.37 -11.66
N PHE A 202 18.02 -6.28 -11.20
CA PHE A 202 19.19 -6.85 -11.87
C PHE A 202 19.05 -8.37 -12.06
N TYR A 203 18.65 -9.09 -11.02
CA TYR A 203 18.38 -10.53 -11.11
C TYR A 203 17.31 -10.84 -12.17
N SER A 204 16.20 -10.13 -12.11
CA SER A 204 15.04 -10.40 -12.95
C SER A 204 15.31 -10.13 -14.44
N VAL A 205 16.13 -9.12 -14.76
CA VAL A 205 16.53 -8.83 -16.15
C VAL A 205 17.52 -9.87 -16.70
N THR A 206 18.39 -10.41 -15.84
CA THR A 206 19.44 -11.36 -16.27
C THR A 206 18.96 -12.79 -16.40
N HIS A 207 17.82 -13.14 -15.79
CA HIS A 207 17.27 -14.51 -15.73
C HIS A 207 15.92 -14.64 -16.46
N ILE A 208 15.70 -13.83 -17.50
CA ILE A 208 14.53 -13.98 -18.37
C ILE A 208 14.65 -15.30 -19.13
N SER A 209 13.63 -16.16 -18.98
CA SER A 209 13.58 -17.46 -19.64
C SER A 209 13.16 -17.31 -21.10
N TYR A 210 13.92 -17.92 -22.01
CA TYR A 210 13.60 -18.00 -23.44
C TYR A 210 13.39 -19.47 -23.85
N PRO A 211 12.39 -19.78 -24.69
CA PRO A 211 11.41 -18.88 -25.32
C PRO A 211 10.35 -18.36 -24.33
N ILE A 212 9.78 -17.19 -24.63
CA ILE A 212 8.70 -16.59 -23.83
C ILE A 212 7.39 -17.26 -24.23
N ASP A 213 6.95 -18.25 -23.45
CA ASP A 213 5.66 -18.94 -23.60
C ASP A 213 4.70 -18.54 -22.46
N LEU A 214 4.25 -17.28 -22.49
CA LEU A 214 3.36 -16.71 -21.49
C LEU A 214 2.10 -16.11 -22.15
N PRO A 215 0.92 -16.24 -21.53
CA PRO A 215 -0.32 -15.71 -22.09
C PRO A 215 -0.27 -14.20 -22.24
N ALA A 216 -0.52 -13.70 -23.45
CA ALA A 216 -0.64 -12.28 -23.74
C ALA A 216 -1.80 -11.63 -22.99
N VAL A 217 -2.91 -12.37 -22.82
CA VAL A 217 -4.10 -11.96 -22.09
C VAL A 217 -4.44 -13.06 -21.09
N GLY A 218 -4.55 -12.68 -19.82
CA GLY A 218 -4.91 -13.57 -18.71
C GLY A 218 -6.41 -13.86 -18.68
N HIS A 219 -6.83 -14.66 -17.71
CA HIS A 219 -8.24 -15.01 -17.59
C HIS A 219 -9.05 -13.85 -16.98
N LEU A 220 -10.23 -13.58 -17.55
CA LEU A 220 -11.11 -12.50 -17.09
C LEU A 220 -11.49 -12.62 -15.60
N LYS A 221 -11.58 -13.85 -15.09
CA LYS A 221 -11.89 -14.15 -13.67
C LYS A 221 -10.82 -13.66 -12.69
N ASP A 222 -9.56 -13.53 -13.14
CA ASP A 222 -8.42 -13.15 -12.31
C ASP A 222 -8.10 -11.64 -12.42
N TYR A 223 -8.68 -10.96 -13.42
CA TYR A 223 -8.53 -9.52 -13.60
C TYR A 223 -8.96 -8.67 -12.39
N PRO A 224 -10.02 -9.01 -11.63
CA PRO A 224 -10.36 -8.27 -10.41
C PRO A 224 -9.26 -8.31 -9.34
N LEU A 225 -8.46 -9.39 -9.27
CA LEU A 225 -7.31 -9.46 -8.36
C LEU A 225 -6.20 -8.52 -8.82
N PHE A 226 -5.92 -8.52 -10.13
CA PHE A 226 -4.99 -7.55 -10.72
C PHE A 226 -5.40 -6.11 -10.40
N PHE A 227 -6.69 -5.78 -10.58
CA PHE A 227 -7.22 -4.45 -10.27
C PHE A 227 -6.98 -4.10 -8.80
N GLY A 228 -7.32 -4.99 -7.86
CA GLY A 228 -7.09 -4.79 -6.44
C GLY A 228 -5.62 -4.52 -6.12
N THR A 229 -4.72 -5.39 -6.59
CA THR A 229 -3.27 -5.24 -6.36
C THR A 229 -2.70 -3.97 -6.99
N ALA A 230 -3.15 -3.59 -8.18
CA ALA A 230 -2.67 -2.40 -8.86
C ALA A 230 -3.15 -1.11 -8.19
N ILE A 231 -4.42 -1.02 -7.81
CA ILE A 231 -4.95 0.14 -7.08
C ILE A 231 -4.28 0.25 -5.71
N PHE A 232 -4.04 -0.86 -5.02
CA PHE A 232 -3.21 -0.87 -3.80
C PHE A 232 -1.82 -0.27 -4.05
N ALA A 233 -1.16 -0.65 -5.14
CA ALA A 233 0.20 -0.17 -5.44
C ALA A 233 0.23 1.33 -5.78
N PHE A 234 -0.79 1.84 -6.48
CA PHE A 234 -0.93 3.26 -6.84
C PHE A 234 -1.56 4.12 -5.73
N GLU A 235 -1.81 3.55 -4.56
CA GLU A 235 -2.42 4.26 -3.44
C GLU A 235 -1.41 5.18 -2.75
N GLY A 236 -1.29 6.40 -3.28
CA GLY A 236 -0.50 7.50 -2.69
C GLY A 236 -1.36 8.70 -2.27
N ILE A 237 -2.69 8.65 -2.46
CA ILE A 237 -3.53 9.84 -2.38
C ILE A 237 -3.57 10.47 -0.99
N GLY A 238 -3.43 9.66 0.07
CA GLY A 238 -3.41 10.13 1.45
C GLY A 238 -2.22 11.03 1.80
N VAL A 239 -1.11 10.96 1.05
CA VAL A 239 0.08 11.80 1.30
C VAL A 239 0.14 13.04 0.40
N VAL A 240 -0.69 13.12 -0.63
CA VAL A 240 -0.66 14.22 -1.62
C VAL A 240 -0.90 15.58 -0.98
N LEU A 241 -2.03 15.77 -0.28
CA LEU A 241 -2.36 17.06 0.35
C LEU A 241 -1.37 17.43 1.48
N PRO A 242 -1.02 16.54 2.42
CA PRO A 242 -0.02 16.87 3.45
C PRO A 242 1.36 17.24 2.90
N LEU A 243 1.77 16.66 1.76
CA LEU A 243 3.04 16.99 1.12
C LEU A 243 2.98 18.35 0.43
N GLU A 244 1.90 18.62 -0.30
CA GLU A 244 1.66 19.90 -0.97
C GLU A 244 1.63 21.06 0.03
N ASN A 245 0.87 20.92 1.11
CA ASN A 245 0.76 21.90 2.20
C ASN A 245 2.10 22.20 2.90
N LYS A 246 3.11 21.34 2.75
CA LYS A 246 4.44 21.49 3.35
C LYS A 246 5.51 21.94 2.36
N MET A 247 5.17 22.20 1.10
CA MET A 247 6.13 22.68 0.10
C MET A 247 6.46 24.16 0.31
N GLN A 248 7.72 24.53 0.04
CA GLN A 248 8.10 25.95 -0.03
C GLN A 248 7.45 26.68 -1.21
N LYS A 249 7.18 25.95 -2.30
CA LYS A 249 6.60 26.46 -3.56
C LYS A 249 5.45 25.54 -4.00
N PRO A 250 4.24 25.68 -3.44
CA PRO A 250 3.10 24.82 -3.74
C PRO A 250 2.65 24.93 -5.22
N GLU A 251 2.88 26.06 -5.88
CA GLU A 251 2.62 26.24 -7.32
C GLU A 251 3.36 25.24 -8.23
N SER A 252 4.51 24.72 -7.78
CA SER A 252 5.27 23.69 -8.50
C SER A 252 4.80 22.26 -8.18
N PHE A 253 3.81 22.07 -7.29
CA PHE A 253 3.41 20.74 -6.83
C PHE A 253 2.93 19.83 -7.96
N PHE A 254 2.15 20.35 -8.92
CA PHE A 254 1.69 19.53 -10.04
C PHE A 254 2.84 18.96 -10.87
N LEU A 255 3.91 19.73 -11.10
CA LEU A 255 5.10 19.24 -11.77
C LEU A 255 5.74 18.08 -10.98
N VAL A 256 5.85 18.24 -9.66
CA VAL A 256 6.40 17.20 -8.76
C VAL A 256 5.52 15.95 -8.76
N LEU A 257 4.19 16.12 -8.73
CA LEU A 257 3.22 15.03 -8.78
C LEU A 257 3.35 14.25 -10.09
N TYR A 258 3.38 14.93 -11.24
CA TYR A 258 3.53 14.30 -12.56
C TYR A 258 4.86 13.58 -12.72
N LEU A 259 5.97 14.19 -12.31
CA LEU A 259 7.29 13.56 -12.36
C LEU A 259 7.38 12.36 -11.41
N GLY A 260 6.90 12.51 -10.18
CA GLY A 260 6.94 11.45 -9.17
C GLY A 260 6.08 10.26 -9.57
N MET A 261 4.81 10.49 -9.88
CA MET A 261 3.91 9.40 -10.25
C MET A 261 4.19 8.83 -11.65
N GLY A 262 4.73 9.63 -12.57
CA GLY A 262 5.24 9.12 -13.85
C GLY A 262 6.39 8.13 -13.65
N THR A 263 7.32 8.46 -12.75
CA THR A 263 8.43 7.58 -12.36
C THR A 263 7.91 6.31 -11.68
N VAL A 264 6.95 6.43 -10.75
CA VAL A 264 6.28 5.29 -10.10
C VAL A 264 5.61 4.39 -11.13
N THR A 265 4.84 4.96 -12.06
CA THR A 265 4.13 4.21 -13.11
C THR A 265 5.10 3.45 -14.01
N LEU A 266 6.21 4.09 -14.41
CA LEU A 266 7.25 3.45 -15.20
C LEU A 266 7.89 2.28 -14.45
N LEU A 267 8.28 2.50 -13.19
CA LEU A 267 8.88 1.47 -12.33
C LEU A 267 7.94 0.29 -12.11
N TYR A 268 6.65 0.56 -11.91
CA TYR A 268 5.61 -0.43 -11.66
C TYR A 268 5.36 -1.30 -12.89
N THR A 269 5.25 -0.65 -14.05
CA THR A 269 5.03 -1.33 -15.32
C THR A 269 6.25 -2.16 -15.70
N SER A 270 7.46 -1.61 -15.56
CA SER A 270 8.68 -2.33 -15.92
C SER A 270 8.95 -3.51 -14.99
N LEU A 271 8.82 -3.34 -13.67
CA LEU A 271 8.99 -4.45 -12.73
C LEU A 271 7.91 -5.52 -12.92
N GLY A 272 6.65 -5.11 -13.16
CA GLY A 272 5.55 -6.03 -13.43
C GLY A 272 5.83 -6.92 -14.65
N ILE A 273 6.28 -6.33 -15.76
CA ILE A 273 6.66 -7.07 -16.98
C ILE A 273 7.85 -8.00 -16.70
N ILE A 274 8.96 -7.42 -16.22
CA ILE A 274 10.24 -8.15 -16.09
C ILE A 274 10.10 -9.28 -15.06
N GLY A 275 9.41 -9.04 -13.95
CA GLY A 275 9.16 -10.06 -12.94
C GLY A 275 8.32 -11.22 -13.49
N TYR A 276 7.28 -10.94 -14.29
CA TYR A 276 6.48 -11.99 -14.90
C TYR A 276 7.26 -12.77 -15.97
N LEU A 277 8.08 -12.09 -16.77
CA LEU A 277 8.98 -12.72 -17.75
C LEU A 277 10.04 -13.62 -17.10
N CYS A 278 10.55 -13.23 -15.92
CA CYS A 278 11.57 -13.98 -15.21
C CYS A 278 11.01 -15.23 -14.52
N PHE A 279 9.87 -15.12 -13.82
CA PHE A 279 9.36 -16.18 -12.95
C PHE A 279 8.14 -16.93 -13.50
N GLY A 280 7.49 -16.40 -14.54
CA GLY A 280 6.38 -17.04 -15.23
C GLY A 280 5.24 -17.47 -14.31
N ALA A 281 4.82 -18.74 -14.42
CA ALA A 281 3.70 -19.30 -13.68
C ALA A 281 3.98 -19.48 -12.18
N ASP A 282 5.24 -19.60 -11.76
CA ASP A 282 5.62 -19.93 -10.38
C ASP A 282 5.75 -18.70 -9.48
N ILE A 283 5.40 -17.52 -9.99
CA ILE A 283 5.48 -16.27 -9.23
C ILE A 283 4.55 -16.29 -8.00
N GLY A 284 5.14 -16.00 -6.84
CA GLY A 284 4.47 -15.93 -5.55
C GLY A 284 3.81 -14.59 -5.29
N GLY A 285 3.26 -14.42 -4.08
CA GLY A 285 2.59 -13.18 -3.65
C GLY A 285 3.48 -11.93 -3.67
N SER A 286 4.79 -12.11 -3.64
CA SER A 286 5.81 -11.08 -3.81
C SER A 286 6.97 -11.66 -4.59
N ILE A 287 7.58 -10.85 -5.47
CA ILE A 287 8.79 -11.22 -6.22
C ILE A 287 9.95 -11.63 -5.31
N THR A 288 10.00 -11.14 -4.07
CA THR A 288 11.05 -11.51 -3.11
C THR A 288 11.01 -12.98 -2.74
N LEU A 289 9.83 -13.61 -2.74
CA LEU A 289 9.68 -15.02 -2.40
C LEU A 289 10.24 -15.96 -3.47
N ASN A 290 10.40 -15.45 -4.69
CA ASN A 290 10.93 -16.20 -5.83
C ASN A 290 12.44 -16.05 -6.02
N LEU A 291 13.11 -15.19 -5.24
CA LEU A 291 14.57 -15.02 -5.34
C LEU A 291 15.31 -16.28 -4.90
N PRO A 292 16.46 -16.59 -5.54
CA PRO A 292 17.20 -17.82 -5.29
C PRO A 292 17.87 -17.81 -3.91
N ASN A 293 18.19 -19.02 -3.43
CA ASN A 293 18.54 -19.25 -2.04
C ASN A 293 20.03 -19.08 -1.74
N CYS A 294 20.64 -18.00 -2.23
CA CYS A 294 22.03 -17.67 -1.93
C CYS A 294 22.14 -16.47 -0.99
N TRP A 295 23.26 -16.37 -0.26
CA TRP A 295 23.48 -15.34 0.76
C TRP A 295 23.17 -13.91 0.30
N LEU A 296 23.51 -13.57 -0.95
CA LEU A 296 23.22 -12.25 -1.51
C LEU A 296 21.72 -11.93 -1.45
N TYR A 297 20.87 -12.82 -1.96
CA TYR A 297 19.43 -12.57 -1.99
C TYR A 297 18.76 -12.81 -0.64
N GLN A 298 19.35 -13.61 0.26
CA GLN A 298 18.90 -13.63 1.66
C GLN A 298 19.10 -12.27 2.33
N VAL A 299 20.27 -11.64 2.11
CA VAL A 299 20.54 -10.29 2.61
C VAL A 299 19.58 -9.29 1.96
N VAL A 300 19.29 -9.39 0.66
CA VAL A 300 18.27 -8.56 -0.01
C VAL A 300 16.89 -8.70 0.66
N LYS A 301 16.43 -9.93 0.92
CA LYS A 301 15.16 -10.17 1.64
C LYS A 301 15.18 -9.50 3.02
N LEU A 302 16.25 -9.67 3.80
CA LEU A 302 16.40 -9.08 5.12
C LEU A 302 16.45 -7.55 5.11
N LEU A 303 17.18 -6.94 4.18
CA LEU A 303 17.26 -5.48 4.03
C LEU A 303 15.91 -4.88 3.63
N TYR A 304 15.17 -5.54 2.73
CA TYR A 304 13.83 -5.11 2.36
C TYR A 304 12.84 -5.26 3.53
N CYS A 305 12.90 -6.38 4.25
CA CYS A 305 12.12 -6.63 5.47
C CYS A 305 12.36 -5.58 6.55
N PHE A 306 13.62 -5.20 6.78
CA PHE A 306 13.97 -4.12 7.70
C PHE A 306 13.33 -2.80 7.27
N GLY A 307 13.37 -2.48 5.98
CA GLY A 307 12.72 -1.28 5.48
C GLY A 307 11.20 -1.28 5.68
N ILE A 308 10.54 -2.42 5.45
CA ILE A 308 9.09 -2.57 5.66
C ILE A 308 8.75 -2.47 7.14
N PHE A 309 9.58 -3.04 8.02
CA PHE A 309 9.42 -2.91 9.47
C PHE A 309 9.41 -1.44 9.90
N ILE A 310 10.33 -0.61 9.40
CA ILE A 310 10.33 0.83 9.70
C ILE A 310 9.14 1.56 9.04
N THR A 311 8.78 1.18 7.82
CA THR A 311 7.65 1.76 7.09
C THR A 311 6.31 1.51 7.78
N PHE A 312 6.17 0.40 8.51
CA PHE A 312 5.00 0.12 9.34
C PHE A 312 4.68 1.26 10.31
N ALA A 313 5.69 1.82 10.99
CA ALA A 313 5.48 2.93 11.92
C ALA A 313 4.93 4.18 11.22
N LEU A 314 5.39 4.45 10.00
CA LEU A 314 4.94 5.58 9.19
C LEU A 314 3.49 5.40 8.75
N GLN A 315 3.12 4.19 8.32
CA GLN A 315 1.75 3.92 7.89
C GLN A 315 0.77 3.91 9.05
N PHE A 316 1.19 3.36 10.19
CA PHE A 316 0.42 3.32 11.43
C PHE A 316 0.18 4.72 12.02
N TYR A 317 1.07 5.68 11.74
CA TYR A 317 0.93 7.05 12.26
C TYR A 317 -0.39 7.71 11.86
N VAL A 318 -0.84 7.50 10.62
CA VAL A 318 -2.07 8.10 10.09
C VAL A 318 -3.34 7.64 10.86
N PRO A 319 -3.65 6.33 11.00
CA PRO A 319 -4.80 5.91 11.79
C PRO A 319 -4.65 6.26 13.27
N ALA A 320 -3.42 6.26 13.82
CA ALA A 320 -3.16 6.69 15.18
C ALA A 320 -3.57 8.15 15.42
N GLU A 321 -3.18 9.06 14.53
CA GLU A 321 -3.56 10.49 14.60
C GLU A 321 -5.07 10.71 14.42
N ILE A 322 -5.76 9.83 13.69
CA ILE A 322 -7.21 9.95 13.49
C ILE A 322 -7.99 9.40 14.70
N LEU A 323 -7.61 8.22 15.25
CA LEU A 323 -8.38 7.56 16.32
C LEU A 323 -8.00 7.99 17.74
N ILE A 324 -6.71 8.22 18.02
CA ILE A 324 -6.23 8.32 19.40
C ILE A 324 -6.57 9.67 20.04
N PRO A 325 -6.39 10.84 19.39
CA PRO A 325 -6.65 12.12 20.03
C PRO A 325 -8.09 12.29 20.55
N PRO A 326 -9.15 11.90 19.81
CA PRO A 326 -10.52 11.96 20.32
C PRO A 326 -10.78 11.08 21.55
N ALA A 327 -10.10 9.93 21.66
CA ALA A 327 -10.22 9.03 22.79
C ALA A 327 -9.45 9.56 24.01
N VAL A 328 -8.22 10.03 23.79
CA VAL A 328 -7.36 10.61 24.84
C VAL A 328 -7.92 11.94 25.37
N ALA A 329 -8.64 12.70 24.56
CA ALA A 329 -9.29 13.94 25.00
C ALA A 329 -10.41 13.71 26.04
N ARG A 330 -10.94 12.49 26.16
CA ARG A 330 -12.03 12.14 27.10
C ARG A 330 -11.52 11.66 28.46
N VAL A 331 -10.22 11.45 28.62
CA VAL A 331 -9.62 10.95 29.87
C VAL A 331 -8.86 12.05 30.60
N SER A 332 -8.70 11.89 31.91
CA SER A 332 -7.94 12.84 32.74
C SER A 332 -6.46 12.83 32.37
N ASP A 333 -5.75 13.92 32.70
CA ASP A 333 -4.35 14.12 32.31
C ASP A 333 -3.41 12.99 32.73
N THR A 334 -3.65 12.37 33.90
CA THR A 334 -2.88 11.23 34.40
C THR A 334 -3.01 10.00 33.49
N TRP A 335 -4.16 9.79 32.86
CA TRP A 335 -4.45 8.64 32.03
C TRP A 335 -4.15 8.85 30.54
N LYS A 336 -3.81 10.07 30.11
CA LYS A 336 -3.58 10.37 28.68
C LYS A 336 -2.49 9.49 28.05
N LYS A 337 -1.31 9.41 28.68
CA LYS A 337 -0.19 8.58 28.20
C LYS A 337 -0.48 7.08 28.20
N PRO A 338 -0.96 6.46 29.31
CA PRO A 338 -1.23 5.03 29.31
C PRO A 338 -2.36 4.65 28.33
N VAL A 339 -3.39 5.50 28.17
CA VAL A 339 -4.47 5.26 27.19
C VAL A 339 -3.95 5.38 25.76
N ASP A 340 -3.09 6.34 25.45
CA ASP A 340 -2.44 6.46 24.14
C ASP A 340 -1.66 5.18 23.78
N LEU A 341 -0.78 4.72 24.68
CA LEU A 341 0.02 3.51 24.46
C LEU A 341 -0.83 2.24 24.38
N LEU A 342 -1.89 2.16 25.19
CA LEU A 342 -2.83 1.04 25.15
C LEU A 342 -3.56 0.99 23.81
N LEU A 343 -4.11 2.11 23.33
CA LEU A 343 -4.80 2.18 22.05
C LEU A 343 -3.87 1.84 20.88
N ARG A 344 -2.63 2.34 20.92
CA ARG A 344 -1.59 1.96 19.96
C ARG A 344 -1.37 0.45 19.93
N SER A 345 -1.18 -0.15 21.11
CA SER A 345 -0.96 -1.60 21.25
C SER A 345 -2.15 -2.39 20.71
N LEU A 346 -3.38 -2.00 21.07
CA LEU A 346 -4.60 -2.66 20.63
C LEU A 346 -4.77 -2.61 19.10
N LEU A 347 -4.45 -1.48 18.46
CA LEU A 347 -4.50 -1.36 17.00
C LEU A 347 -3.44 -2.23 16.30
N VAL A 348 -2.23 -2.35 16.87
CA VAL A 348 -1.20 -3.26 16.33
C VAL A 348 -1.60 -4.72 16.52
N ILE A 349 -2.15 -5.08 17.68
CA ILE A 349 -2.68 -6.43 17.94
C ILE A 349 -3.83 -6.75 16.98
N PHE A 350 -4.73 -5.79 16.74
CA PHE A 350 -5.82 -5.94 15.79
C PHE A 350 -5.31 -6.20 14.37
N THR A 351 -4.33 -5.43 13.89
CA THR A 351 -3.76 -5.65 12.54
C THR A 351 -3.02 -6.99 12.43
N CYS A 352 -2.31 -7.42 13.47
CA CYS A 352 -1.71 -8.75 13.53
C CYS A 352 -2.78 -9.86 13.52
N GLY A 353 -3.89 -9.69 14.25
CA GLY A 353 -5.02 -10.62 14.24
C GLY A 353 -5.65 -10.79 12.85
N LEU A 354 -5.79 -9.69 12.08
CA LEU A 354 -6.24 -9.74 10.69
C LEU A 354 -5.24 -10.47 9.79
N ALA A 355 -3.94 -10.24 9.98
CA ALA A 355 -2.87 -10.91 9.22
C ALA A 355 -2.86 -12.43 9.48
N ILE A 356 -3.09 -12.85 10.72
CA ILE A 356 -3.21 -14.26 11.10
C ILE A 356 -4.47 -14.89 10.50
N LEU A 357 -5.58 -14.15 10.38
CA LEU A 357 -6.82 -14.65 9.80
C LEU A 357 -6.65 -14.95 8.30
N ILE A 358 -5.92 -14.10 7.58
CA ILE A 358 -5.71 -14.21 6.14
C ILE A 358 -4.19 -14.14 5.84
N PRO A 359 -3.43 -15.23 6.06
CA PRO A 359 -1.98 -15.26 5.87
C PRO A 359 -1.62 -15.47 4.37
N MET A 360 -2.31 -14.77 3.47
CA MET A 360 -2.13 -14.87 2.02
C MET A 360 -1.85 -13.48 1.46
N LEU A 361 -0.58 -13.19 1.24
CA LEU A 361 -0.09 -11.86 0.89
C LEU A 361 -0.81 -11.27 -0.33
N ASP A 362 -0.94 -12.06 -1.40
CA ASP A 362 -1.59 -11.68 -2.65
C ASP A 362 -3.06 -11.28 -2.46
N LEU A 363 -3.79 -12.07 -1.67
CA LEU A 363 -5.22 -11.85 -1.45
C LEU A 363 -5.50 -10.70 -0.49
N VAL A 364 -4.68 -10.51 0.55
CA VAL A 364 -4.82 -9.35 1.45
C VAL A 364 -4.53 -8.06 0.70
N ILE A 365 -3.48 -8.02 -0.13
CA ILE A 365 -3.15 -6.85 -0.96
C ILE A 365 -4.32 -6.52 -1.91
N SER A 366 -4.82 -7.52 -2.62
CA SER A 366 -5.97 -7.34 -3.52
C SER A 366 -7.24 -6.88 -2.78
N LEU A 367 -7.52 -7.45 -1.60
CA LEU A 367 -8.68 -7.09 -0.80
C LEU A 367 -8.61 -5.64 -0.30
N VAL A 368 -7.47 -5.23 0.25
CA VAL A 368 -7.29 -3.84 0.72
C VAL A 368 -7.40 -2.87 -0.44
N GLY A 369 -6.79 -3.17 -1.59
CA GLY A 369 -6.85 -2.31 -2.76
C GLY A 369 -8.26 -2.18 -3.37
N SER A 370 -8.98 -3.30 -3.50
CA SER A 370 -10.34 -3.31 -4.02
C SER A 370 -11.34 -2.67 -3.05
N VAL A 371 -11.23 -2.91 -1.74
CA VAL A 371 -12.15 -2.35 -0.75
C VAL A 371 -11.87 -0.88 -0.49
N SER A 372 -10.70 -0.55 0.04
CA SER A 372 -10.50 0.76 0.65
C SER A 372 -9.81 1.75 -0.28
N SER A 373 -8.75 1.32 -0.98
CA SER A 373 -8.01 2.17 -1.92
C SER A 373 -8.87 2.54 -3.14
N SER A 374 -9.77 1.67 -3.60
CA SER A 374 -10.68 2.02 -4.72
C SER A 374 -11.60 3.19 -4.38
N PHE A 375 -12.08 3.29 -3.14
CA PHE A 375 -12.89 4.44 -2.71
C PHE A 375 -12.05 5.72 -2.61
N LEU A 376 -10.87 5.64 -2.00
CA LEU A 376 -9.99 6.79 -1.81
C LEU A 376 -9.40 7.28 -3.14
N ALA A 377 -8.90 6.39 -4.00
CA ALA A 377 -8.25 6.78 -5.24
C ALA A 377 -9.23 7.13 -6.36
N LEU A 378 -10.34 6.40 -6.52
CA LEU A 378 -11.17 6.46 -7.74
C LEU A 378 -12.60 6.97 -7.54
N ILE A 379 -13.17 6.85 -6.34
CA ILE A 379 -14.57 7.22 -6.10
C ILE A 379 -14.66 8.62 -5.49
N PHE A 380 -13.99 8.85 -4.37
CA PHE A 380 -14.10 10.13 -3.65
C PHE A 380 -13.56 11.33 -4.42
N PRO A 381 -12.41 11.30 -5.14
CA PRO A 381 -11.91 12.48 -5.83
C PRO A 381 -12.83 12.98 -6.96
N PRO A 382 -13.35 12.12 -7.87
CA PRO A 382 -14.30 12.58 -8.89
C PRO A 382 -15.62 13.07 -8.30
N LEU A 383 -16.14 12.42 -7.24
CA LEU A 383 -17.33 12.90 -6.54
C LEU A 383 -17.08 14.27 -5.89
N LEU A 384 -15.93 14.45 -5.24
CA LEU A 384 -15.52 15.72 -4.67
C LEU A 384 -15.47 16.83 -5.73
N GLN A 385 -14.99 16.54 -6.95
CA GLN A 385 -14.99 17.52 -8.03
C GLN A 385 -16.41 17.93 -8.44
N ILE A 386 -17.32 16.97 -8.55
CA ILE A 386 -18.73 17.24 -8.87
C ILE A 386 -19.36 18.12 -7.78
N LEU A 387 -19.09 17.82 -6.51
CA LEU A 387 -19.63 18.57 -5.38
C LEU A 387 -19.04 19.98 -5.26
N THR A 388 -17.72 20.11 -5.46
CA THR A 388 -17.00 21.38 -5.32
C THR A 388 -17.48 22.39 -6.36
N PHE A 389 -17.53 22.00 -7.63
CA PHE A 389 -17.86 22.87 -8.75
C PHE A 389 -19.35 22.86 -9.14
N HIS A 390 -20.22 22.28 -8.30
CA HIS A 390 -21.65 22.12 -8.59
C HIS A 390 -22.35 23.45 -8.95
N ARG A 391 -21.97 24.55 -8.28
CA ARG A 391 -22.59 25.88 -8.49
C ARG A 391 -21.97 26.69 -9.62
N GLU A 392 -20.81 26.27 -10.12
CA GLU A 392 -20.02 27.02 -11.11
C GLU A 392 -20.27 26.55 -12.55
N GLY A 393 -21.10 25.53 -12.73
CA GLY A 393 -21.43 24.95 -14.03
C GLY A 393 -20.33 24.02 -14.53
N LEU A 394 -20.43 22.74 -14.17
CA LEU A 394 -19.52 21.71 -14.69
C LEU A 394 -19.83 21.42 -16.16
N SER A 395 -18.79 21.37 -16.99
CA SER A 395 -18.91 20.86 -18.36
C SER A 395 -19.45 19.42 -18.35
N PRO A 396 -20.42 19.07 -19.22
CA PRO A 396 -20.96 17.71 -19.33
C PRO A 396 -19.86 16.65 -19.52
N LEU A 397 -18.78 16.98 -20.23
CA LEU A 397 -17.64 16.10 -20.43
C LEU A 397 -16.94 15.74 -19.11
N VAL A 398 -16.75 16.71 -18.23
CA VAL A 398 -16.11 16.52 -16.92
C VAL A 398 -16.99 15.65 -16.03
N LEU A 399 -18.31 15.87 -16.07
CA LEU A 399 -19.27 15.06 -15.33
C LEU A 399 -19.24 13.59 -15.81
N VAL A 400 -19.32 13.35 -17.13
CA VAL A 400 -19.28 12.00 -17.71
C VAL A 400 -17.97 11.29 -17.35
N LYS A 401 -16.83 11.97 -17.48
CA LYS A 401 -15.51 11.44 -17.10
C LYS A 401 -15.47 11.07 -15.61
N ASN A 402 -15.97 11.93 -14.73
CA ASN A 402 -15.99 11.67 -13.29
C ASN A 402 -16.88 10.47 -12.92
N VAL A 403 -18.08 10.41 -13.50
CA VAL A 403 -19.00 9.29 -13.30
C VAL A 403 -18.38 7.98 -13.81
N PHE A 404 -17.70 8.02 -14.96
CA PHE A 404 -17.03 6.86 -15.53
C PHE A 404 -15.89 6.34 -14.63
N ILE A 405 -15.02 7.23 -14.14
CA ILE A 405 -13.93 6.84 -13.21
C ILE A 405 -14.49 6.25 -11.92
N SER A 406 -15.51 6.89 -11.33
CA SER A 406 -16.15 6.37 -10.11
C SER A 406 -16.87 5.04 -10.35
N LEU A 407 -17.45 4.82 -11.53
CA LEU A 407 -18.04 3.54 -11.89
C LEU A 407 -16.98 2.44 -12.00
N ILE A 408 -15.83 2.70 -12.62
CA ILE A 408 -14.70 1.76 -12.65
C ILE A 408 -14.26 1.42 -11.23
N GLY A 409 -14.09 2.42 -10.37
CA GLY A 409 -13.75 2.22 -8.96
C GLY A 409 -14.79 1.36 -8.22
N PHE A 410 -16.07 1.59 -8.46
CA PHE A 410 -17.16 0.83 -7.84
C PHE A 410 -17.24 -0.62 -8.35
N LEU A 411 -17.10 -0.84 -9.66
CA LEU A 411 -17.07 -2.19 -10.23
C LEU A 411 -15.84 -2.96 -9.73
N GLY A 412 -14.69 -2.30 -9.68
CA GLY A 412 -13.46 -2.85 -9.12
C GLY A 412 -13.58 -3.20 -7.63
N PHE A 413 -14.29 -2.39 -6.86
CA PHE A 413 -14.67 -2.72 -5.49
C PHE A 413 -15.53 -3.99 -5.43
N VAL A 414 -16.64 -4.04 -6.16
CA VAL A 414 -17.59 -5.17 -6.11
C VAL A 414 -16.92 -6.47 -6.56
N PHE A 415 -16.32 -6.47 -7.75
CA PHE A 415 -15.71 -7.68 -8.30
C PHE A 415 -14.41 -8.05 -7.60
N GLY A 416 -13.56 -7.08 -7.26
CA GLY A 416 -12.30 -7.32 -6.56
C GLY A 416 -12.54 -7.92 -5.18
N THR A 417 -13.46 -7.33 -4.40
CA THR A 417 -13.83 -7.86 -3.08
C THR A 417 -14.41 -9.26 -3.20
N TYR A 418 -15.34 -9.48 -4.14
CA TYR A 418 -15.96 -10.79 -4.35
C TYR A 418 -14.92 -11.87 -4.67
N VAL A 419 -14.05 -11.62 -5.66
CA VAL A 419 -13.04 -12.61 -6.07
C VAL A 419 -12.01 -12.84 -4.95
N SER A 420 -11.53 -11.79 -4.29
CA SER A 420 -10.60 -11.93 -3.17
C SER A 420 -11.21 -12.75 -2.02
N VAL A 421 -12.42 -12.42 -1.58
CA VAL A 421 -13.11 -13.16 -0.50
C VAL A 421 -13.39 -14.61 -0.90
N HIS A 422 -13.86 -14.84 -2.12
CA HIS A 422 -14.11 -16.20 -2.63
C HIS A 422 -12.82 -17.03 -2.63
N GLN A 423 -11.70 -16.47 -3.11
CA GLN A 423 -10.41 -17.18 -3.11
C GLN A 423 -9.84 -17.38 -1.70
N ILE A 424 -10.07 -16.45 -0.78
CA ILE A 424 -9.71 -16.61 0.63
C ILE A 424 -10.43 -17.83 1.20
N ILE A 425 -11.76 -17.89 1.06
CA ILE A 425 -12.58 -18.99 1.58
C ILE A 425 -12.16 -20.31 0.93
N ALA A 426 -12.00 -20.34 -0.39
CA ALA A 426 -11.59 -21.54 -1.12
C ALA A 426 -10.24 -22.08 -0.62
N ARG A 427 -9.20 -21.22 -0.57
CA ARG A 427 -7.85 -21.63 -0.11
C ARG A 427 -7.84 -22.02 1.37
N SER A 428 -8.60 -21.33 2.23
CA SER A 428 -8.74 -21.70 3.64
C SER A 428 -9.45 -23.04 3.84
N SER A 429 -10.40 -23.41 2.97
CA SER A 429 -11.10 -24.69 3.04
C SER A 429 -10.24 -25.89 2.62
N HIS A 430 -9.23 -25.66 1.78
CA HIS A 430 -8.31 -26.67 1.27
C HIS A 430 -7.00 -26.78 2.08
N ALA A 431 -6.77 -25.96 3.10
CA ALA A 431 -5.67 -26.16 4.02
C ALA A 431 -5.88 -27.50 4.77
N PRO A 432 -4.94 -28.45 4.72
CA PRO A 432 -5.13 -29.74 5.36
C PRO A 432 -5.38 -29.54 6.85
N ARG A 433 -6.50 -30.09 7.34
CA ARG A 433 -6.81 -30.24 8.77
C ARG A 433 -5.93 -31.32 9.42
N ASP A 434 -4.65 -31.37 9.08
CA ASP A 434 -3.68 -32.29 9.65
C ASP A 434 -3.15 -31.74 10.98
N LEU A 435 -4.06 -31.62 11.94
CA LEU A 435 -3.77 -31.45 13.37
C LEU A 435 -5.01 -31.84 14.20
N SER A 436 -5.77 -32.81 13.69
CA SER A 436 -6.87 -33.44 14.45
C SER A 436 -6.40 -34.79 14.97
N TYR A 437 -5.97 -34.80 16.23
CA TYR A 437 -5.90 -35.96 17.13
C TYR A 437 -5.06 -37.17 16.66
N GLY A 438 -3.76 -37.12 16.98
CA GLY A 438 -2.97 -38.32 17.28
C GLY A 438 -2.62 -38.28 18.76
N VAL A 439 -3.19 -39.21 19.52
CA VAL A 439 -3.00 -39.47 20.96
C VAL A 439 -1.53 -39.57 21.35
#